data_AF-A0A101PPC0-F1
#
_entry.id   AF-A0A101PPC0-F1
#
_cell.length_a   1.000
_cell.length_b   1.000
_cell.length_c   1.000
_cell.angle_alpha   90.00
_cell.angle_beta   90.00
_cell.angle_gamma   90.00
#
_symmetry.space_group_name_H-M   'P 1'
#
loop_
_entity.id
_entity.type
_entity.pdbx_description
1 polymer ?
#
loop_
_entity_poly.entity_id
_entity_poly.type
_entity_poly.pdbx_seq_one_letter_code
_entity_poly.pdbx_strand_id
1 'polypeptide(L)'
;MSLARPMDAGATIGPELDWDADAWREVRTRAQRAGRAYIWLNLVEQRLRAVVAAVLRPIYEPVHGHDDWVVAAAGPAGQEWVQRAVAVREVSRRKGYLLDPADDNVLSFLTLPQLRELMVQHWPCFEPYFDDRRDVELALDELEVTRNVVSRNRALSEAVLGQAERASAKLLEILGAGGDVPSARRLPVDAVEDLVGDRYADVVAVHTDRVRLLRQFPAEDIFGGARRLDAVGIGLNLLVQNFSGRRLVRLAEGGCRVRLLFLNPASSAVKRRERELGMKRGELSRAVEMNILHMRRVRSRLRDPGAFEIQVYDDTPRFTAYLVDGDGSDGIAVVQSYLRRARGMEAPVLVLRNGQRVVKPGDVDDSGLFPTYREEFETNWADSRPVS
;
A
#
# COMPACT_ATOMS: atom_id res chain seq x y z
N MET A 1 49.47 -44.47 -28.66
CA MET A 1 48.08 -44.94 -28.80
C MET A 1 47.30 -44.46 -27.58
N SER A 2 46.68 -43.28 -27.68
CA SER A 2 45.77 -42.74 -26.66
C SER A 2 44.57 -42.21 -27.44
N LEU A 3 43.43 -42.87 -27.26
CA LEU A 3 42.17 -42.54 -27.94
C LEU A 3 41.56 -41.32 -27.24
N ALA A 4 41.79 -40.15 -27.80
CA ALA A 4 40.94 -39.00 -27.56
C ALA A 4 39.54 -39.33 -28.11
N ARG A 5 38.53 -39.38 -27.23
CA ARG A 5 37.13 -39.44 -27.65
C ARG A 5 36.77 -38.11 -28.34
N PRO A 6 36.09 -38.11 -29.49
CA PRO A 6 35.59 -36.88 -30.09
C PRO A 6 34.56 -36.27 -29.15
N MET A 7 34.71 -35.00 -28.79
CA MET A 7 33.61 -34.20 -28.27
C MET A 7 32.59 -34.04 -29.41
N ASP A 8 31.41 -34.61 -29.23
CA ASP A 8 30.27 -34.34 -30.10
C ASP A 8 30.00 -32.84 -30.12
N ALA A 9 30.17 -32.23 -31.30
CA ALA A 9 29.80 -30.86 -31.63
C ALA A 9 28.28 -30.74 -31.79
N GLY A 10 27.55 -31.20 -30.77
CA GLY A 10 26.09 -31.26 -30.72
C GLY A 10 25.55 -31.30 -29.29
N ALA A 11 26.31 -30.82 -28.31
CA ALA A 11 25.79 -30.53 -26.99
C ALA A 11 24.89 -29.29 -27.07
N THR A 12 23.65 -29.50 -27.51
CA THR A 12 22.54 -28.65 -27.11
C THR A 12 22.63 -28.54 -25.59
N ILE A 13 22.92 -27.34 -25.11
CA ILE A 13 22.84 -26.95 -23.70
C ILE A 13 21.53 -27.55 -23.16
N GLY A 14 21.62 -28.61 -22.36
CA GLY A 14 20.52 -29.56 -22.15
C GLY A 14 19.34 -28.99 -21.38
N PRO A 15 18.17 -29.70 -21.35
CA PRO A 15 16.98 -29.32 -20.58
C PRO A 15 17.21 -29.24 -19.05
N GLU A 16 18.38 -29.65 -18.57
CA GLU A 16 18.82 -29.50 -17.17
C GLU A 16 19.13 -28.04 -16.79
N LEU A 17 19.22 -27.14 -17.76
CA LEU A 17 19.44 -25.70 -17.55
C LEU A 17 18.15 -24.89 -17.58
N ASP A 18 17.02 -25.51 -17.96
CA ASP A 18 15.72 -24.87 -17.88
C ASP A 18 15.26 -24.81 -16.42
N TRP A 19 14.81 -23.63 -15.98
CA TRP A 19 14.15 -23.52 -14.69
C TRP A 19 12.79 -24.21 -14.77
N ASP A 20 12.59 -25.21 -13.92
CA ASP A 20 11.26 -25.73 -13.67
C ASP A 20 10.37 -24.68 -12.95
N ALA A 21 9.10 -25.02 -12.78
CA ALA A 21 8.14 -24.12 -12.13
C ALA A 21 8.51 -23.80 -10.67
N ASP A 22 9.28 -24.65 -9.99
CA ASP A 22 9.63 -24.50 -8.58
C ASP A 22 10.82 -23.55 -8.44
N ALA A 23 11.84 -23.74 -9.27
CA ALA A 23 12.97 -22.83 -9.44
C ALA A 23 12.48 -21.42 -9.83
N TRP A 24 11.55 -21.32 -10.79
CA TRP A 24 10.94 -20.03 -11.16
C TRP A 24 10.21 -19.37 -9.98
N ARG A 25 9.42 -20.13 -9.22
CA ARG A 25 8.69 -19.62 -8.05
C ARG A 25 9.65 -19.14 -6.96
N GLU A 26 10.73 -19.89 -6.72
CA GLU A 26 11.73 -19.53 -5.73
C GLU A 26 12.48 -18.25 -6.13
N VAL A 27 12.99 -18.18 -7.35
CA VAL A 27 13.72 -16.99 -7.84
C VAL A 27 12.80 -15.77 -7.84
N ARG A 28 11.56 -15.91 -8.29
CA ARG A 28 10.57 -14.83 -8.24
C ARG A 28 10.34 -14.34 -6.81
N THR A 29 10.20 -15.26 -5.85
CA THR A 29 10.02 -14.90 -4.43
C THR A 29 11.23 -14.15 -3.89
N ARG A 30 12.45 -14.62 -4.20
CA ARG A 30 13.70 -13.95 -3.80
C ARG A 30 13.81 -12.55 -4.40
N ALA A 31 13.54 -12.41 -5.70
CA ALA A 31 13.57 -11.14 -6.40
C ALA A 31 12.52 -10.15 -5.85
N GLN A 32 11.30 -10.62 -5.57
CA GLN A 32 10.24 -9.80 -4.96
C GLN A 32 10.67 -9.27 -3.59
N ARG A 33 11.20 -10.12 -2.71
CA ARG A 33 11.65 -9.69 -1.37
C ARG A 33 12.82 -8.71 -1.44
N ALA A 34 13.83 -9.00 -2.27
CA ALA A 34 14.98 -8.12 -2.45
C ALA A 34 14.57 -6.76 -3.06
N GLY A 35 13.69 -6.77 -4.07
CA GLY A 35 13.19 -5.55 -4.69
C GLY A 35 12.40 -4.67 -3.73
N ARG A 36 11.53 -5.26 -2.89
CA ARG A 36 10.81 -4.54 -1.84
C ARG A 36 11.76 -3.90 -0.81
N ALA A 37 12.71 -4.68 -0.29
CA ALA A 37 13.70 -4.16 0.64
C ALA A 37 14.53 -3.03 0.01
N TYR A 38 14.92 -3.18 -1.26
CA TYR A 38 15.65 -2.15 -2.01
C TYR A 38 14.88 -0.83 -2.07
N ILE A 39 13.57 -0.89 -2.36
CA ILE A 39 12.72 0.30 -2.42
C ILE A 39 12.73 1.07 -1.09
N TRP A 40 12.47 0.38 0.02
CA TRP A 40 12.48 0.99 1.35
C TRP A 40 13.85 1.57 1.73
N LEU A 41 14.92 0.81 1.50
CA LEU A 41 16.28 1.26 1.76
C LEU A 41 16.63 2.48 0.91
N ASN A 42 16.22 2.52 -0.35
CA ASN A 42 16.44 3.66 -1.22
C ASN A 42 15.70 4.91 -0.71
N LEU A 43 14.43 4.79 -0.31
CA LEU A 43 13.69 5.92 0.28
C LEU A 43 14.37 6.47 1.54
N VAL A 44 14.81 5.58 2.44
CA VAL A 44 15.55 5.95 3.64
C VAL A 44 16.86 6.66 3.28
N GLU A 45 17.66 6.09 2.39
CA GLU A 45 18.94 6.69 1.97
C GLU A 45 18.73 8.07 1.34
N GLN A 46 17.74 8.24 0.46
CA GLN A 46 17.43 9.54 -0.15
C GLN A 46 16.96 10.56 0.88
N ARG A 47 16.10 10.16 1.83
CA ARG A 47 15.65 11.06 2.89
C ARG A 47 16.80 11.48 3.80
N LEU A 48 17.67 10.54 4.19
CA LEU A 48 18.86 10.85 5.00
C LEU A 48 19.79 11.82 4.29
N ARG A 49 20.07 11.62 2.99
CA ARG A 49 20.87 12.57 2.20
C ARG A 49 20.24 13.96 2.22
N ALA A 50 18.94 14.06 2.01
CA ALA A 50 18.23 15.34 2.04
C ALA A 50 18.30 16.03 3.41
N VAL A 51 18.11 15.28 4.50
CA VAL A 51 18.18 15.80 5.88
C VAL A 51 19.60 16.24 6.22
N VAL A 52 20.61 15.40 5.94
CA VAL A 52 22.02 15.73 6.17
C VAL A 52 22.44 16.96 5.39
N ALA A 53 22.06 17.06 4.11
CA ALA A 53 22.30 18.24 3.30
C ALA A 53 21.61 19.48 3.90
N ALA A 54 20.33 19.40 4.26
CA ALA A 54 19.57 20.54 4.78
C ALA A 54 20.15 21.09 6.09
N VAL A 55 20.72 20.23 6.95
CA VAL A 55 21.25 20.64 8.26
C VAL A 55 22.73 21.07 8.18
N LEU A 56 23.58 20.28 7.51
CA LEU A 56 25.03 20.52 7.55
C LEU A 56 25.53 21.44 6.44
N ARG A 57 24.90 21.44 5.26
CA ARG A 57 25.32 22.29 4.14
C ARG A 57 25.32 23.78 4.52
N PRO A 58 24.28 24.35 5.16
CA PRO A 58 24.29 25.77 5.57
C PRO A 58 25.41 26.14 6.56
N ILE A 59 25.97 25.16 7.27
CA ILE A 59 27.03 25.36 8.27
C ILE A 59 28.41 25.30 7.60
N TYR A 60 28.65 24.27 6.78
CA TYR A 60 29.98 23.98 6.23
C TYR A 60 30.24 24.61 4.85
N GLU A 61 29.23 24.72 3.99
CA GLU A 61 29.40 25.26 2.62
C GLU A 61 29.89 26.71 2.59
N PRO A 62 29.42 27.64 3.44
CA PRO A 62 29.90 29.02 3.41
C PRO A 62 31.40 29.17 3.72
N VAL A 63 31.98 28.22 4.45
CA VAL A 63 33.39 28.25 4.88
C VAL A 63 34.28 27.42 3.95
N HIS A 64 33.79 26.29 3.46
CA HIS A 64 34.58 25.30 2.72
C HIS A 64 34.24 25.21 1.23
N GLY A 65 33.18 25.86 0.76
CA GLY A 65 32.73 25.82 -0.64
C GLY A 65 31.81 24.64 -0.98
N HIS A 66 31.18 24.71 -2.16
CA HIS A 66 30.13 23.78 -2.58
C HIS A 66 30.62 22.32 -2.73
N ASP A 67 31.82 22.11 -3.28
CA ASP A 67 32.32 20.75 -3.55
C ASP A 67 32.99 20.08 -2.34
N ASP A 68 33.48 20.85 -1.37
CA ASP A 68 34.34 20.35 -0.29
C ASP A 68 33.66 20.32 1.09
N TRP A 69 32.47 20.89 1.24
CA TRP A 69 31.80 20.96 2.55
C TRP A 69 31.55 19.57 3.18
N VAL A 70 31.32 18.53 2.37
CA VAL A 70 31.13 17.15 2.86
C VAL A 70 32.44 16.60 3.43
N VAL A 71 33.58 16.89 2.80
CA VAL A 71 34.92 16.51 3.30
C VAL A 71 35.18 17.21 4.63
N ALA A 72 34.86 18.50 4.71
CA ALA A 72 35.02 19.29 5.92
C ALA A 72 34.12 18.77 7.06
N ALA A 73 32.85 18.46 6.77
CA ALA A 73 31.92 17.90 7.74
C ALA A 73 32.38 16.53 8.27
N ALA A 74 32.89 15.65 7.40
CA ALA A 74 33.38 14.34 7.81
C ALA A 74 34.61 14.39 8.73
N GLY A 75 35.41 15.46 8.63
CA GLY A 75 36.61 15.66 9.44
C GLY A 75 37.68 14.57 9.23
N PRO A 76 38.70 14.52 10.10
CA PRO A 76 39.83 13.59 9.95
C PRO A 76 39.42 12.11 10.01
N ALA A 77 38.43 11.78 10.86
CA ALA A 77 37.92 10.42 10.99
C ALA A 77 37.19 9.93 9.73
N GLY A 78 36.59 10.86 8.97
CA GLY A 78 35.85 10.53 7.77
C GLY A 78 36.54 10.76 6.43
N GLN A 79 37.75 11.35 6.46
CA GLN A 79 38.48 11.74 5.26
C GLN A 79 38.66 10.60 4.27
N GLU A 80 39.04 9.40 4.74
CA GLU A 80 39.33 8.27 3.85
C GLU A 80 38.10 7.85 3.03
N TRP A 81 36.94 7.71 3.69
CA TRP A 81 35.74 7.24 3.00
C TRP A 81 35.07 8.32 2.14
N VAL A 82 35.18 9.62 2.51
CA VAL A 82 34.74 10.71 1.62
C VAL A 82 35.61 10.76 0.37
N GLN A 83 36.93 10.65 0.52
CA GLN A 83 37.84 10.66 -0.64
C GLN A 83 37.58 9.50 -1.59
N ARG A 84 37.23 8.31 -1.06
CA ARG A 84 36.75 7.20 -1.89
C ARG A 84 35.45 7.56 -2.62
N ALA A 85 34.49 8.20 -1.96
CA ALA A 85 33.24 8.64 -2.59
C ALA A 85 33.49 9.67 -3.71
N VAL A 86 34.37 10.65 -3.48
CA VAL A 86 34.83 11.63 -4.48
C VAL A 86 35.45 10.93 -5.68
N ALA A 87 36.36 9.98 -5.46
CA ALA A 87 36.99 9.22 -6.54
C ALA A 87 35.95 8.41 -7.35
N VAL A 88 34.97 7.79 -6.70
CA VAL A 88 33.89 7.05 -7.39
C VAL A 88 33.01 8.00 -8.20
N ARG A 89 32.70 9.19 -7.68
CA ARG A 89 31.99 10.25 -8.41
C ARG A 89 32.75 10.65 -9.67
N GLU A 90 34.04 10.96 -9.55
CA GLU A 90 34.87 11.34 -10.70
C GLU A 90 34.95 10.24 -11.76
N VAL A 91 35.16 9.00 -11.33
CA VAL A 91 35.17 7.83 -12.23
C VAL A 91 33.82 7.70 -12.93
N SER A 92 32.72 7.94 -12.23
CA SER A 92 31.37 7.87 -12.81
C SER A 92 31.13 8.94 -13.87
N ARG A 93 31.59 10.18 -13.63
CA ARG A 93 31.57 11.28 -14.61
C ARG A 93 32.40 10.95 -15.85
N ARG A 94 33.62 10.42 -15.66
CA ARG A 94 34.53 10.06 -16.76
C ARG A 94 34.00 8.90 -17.61
N LYS A 95 33.36 7.92 -16.99
CA LYS A 95 32.79 6.75 -17.69
C LYS A 95 31.50 7.05 -18.45
N GLY A 96 30.97 8.28 -18.36
CA GLY A 96 29.74 8.67 -19.03
C GLY A 96 28.51 7.93 -18.52
N TYR A 97 28.55 7.42 -17.28
CA TYR A 97 27.30 6.99 -16.64
C TYR A 97 26.39 8.21 -16.57
N LEU A 98 25.17 8.08 -17.09
CA LEU A 98 24.12 9.09 -16.94
C LEU A 98 23.75 9.15 -15.45
N LEU A 99 24.51 9.94 -14.69
CA LEU A 99 24.06 10.44 -13.40
C LEU A 99 23.00 11.49 -13.71
N ASP A 100 21.88 11.43 -13.01
CA ASP A 100 20.98 12.57 -12.96
C ASP A 100 21.80 13.78 -12.46
N PRO A 101 21.72 14.97 -13.10
CA PRO A 101 22.41 16.16 -12.61
C PRO A 101 22.17 16.46 -11.13
N ALA A 102 21.01 16.08 -10.57
CA ALA A 102 20.73 16.18 -9.14
C ALA A 102 21.62 15.28 -8.27
N ASP A 103 22.11 14.17 -8.81
CA ASP A 103 22.97 13.19 -8.15
C ASP A 103 24.47 13.47 -8.31
N ASP A 104 24.88 14.53 -9.04
CA ASP A 104 26.29 14.91 -9.20
C ASP A 104 26.82 15.68 -7.97
N ASN A 105 26.70 15.08 -6.79
CA ASN A 105 27.19 15.61 -5.51
C ASN A 105 27.81 14.47 -4.67
N VAL A 106 28.70 14.79 -3.72
CA VAL A 106 29.42 13.77 -2.93
C VAL A 106 28.50 12.97 -2.01
N LEU A 107 27.43 13.57 -1.47
CA LEU A 107 26.47 12.87 -0.58
C LEU A 107 25.77 11.70 -1.28
N SER A 108 25.47 11.82 -2.59
CA SER A 108 24.86 10.74 -3.38
C SER A 108 25.73 9.48 -3.45
N PHE A 109 27.04 9.59 -3.21
CA PHE A 109 27.98 8.47 -3.19
C PHE A 109 28.28 7.93 -1.79
N LEU A 110 27.70 8.52 -0.74
CA LEU A 110 27.83 8.01 0.62
C LEU A 110 26.88 6.83 0.87
N THR A 111 27.39 5.85 1.62
CA THR A 111 26.64 4.68 2.07
C THR A 111 25.81 5.00 3.31
N LEU A 112 24.82 4.14 3.62
CA LEU A 112 23.99 4.30 4.81
C LEU A 112 24.81 4.44 6.12
N PRO A 113 25.87 3.64 6.38
CA PRO A 113 26.72 3.82 7.56
C PRO A 113 27.48 5.16 7.57
N GLN A 114 27.87 5.68 6.41
CA GLN A 114 28.58 6.97 6.32
C GLN A 114 27.63 8.16 6.56
N LEU A 115 26.40 8.07 6.07
CA LEU A 115 25.35 9.05 6.35
C LEU A 115 24.98 9.05 7.84
N ARG A 116 24.87 7.85 8.45
CA ARG A 116 24.71 7.67 9.90
C ARG A 116 25.85 8.37 10.65
N GLU A 117 27.10 8.09 10.28
CA GLU A 117 28.27 8.68 10.95
C GLU A 117 28.23 10.22 10.91
N LEU A 118 27.94 10.82 9.75
CA LEU A 118 27.78 12.27 9.63
C LEU A 118 26.67 12.80 10.56
N MET A 119 25.52 12.15 10.59
CA MET A 119 24.41 12.59 11.44
C MET A 119 24.74 12.48 12.93
N VAL A 120 25.37 11.37 13.33
CA VAL A 120 25.72 11.05 14.71
C VAL A 120 26.85 11.94 15.24
N GLN A 121 27.90 12.15 14.45
CA GLN A 121 29.03 13.03 14.79
C GLN A 121 28.56 14.48 15.00
N HIS A 122 27.58 14.92 14.21
CA HIS A 122 27.05 16.28 14.25
C HIS A 122 25.69 16.36 14.93
N TRP A 123 25.35 15.39 15.79
CA TRP A 123 24.02 15.33 16.44
C TRP A 123 23.53 16.66 17.05
N PRO A 124 24.38 17.50 17.69
CA PRO A 124 23.92 18.81 18.18
C PRO A 124 23.29 19.73 17.12
N CYS A 125 23.62 19.55 15.84
CA CYS A 125 23.00 20.29 14.73
C CYS A 125 21.62 19.72 14.36
N PHE A 126 21.37 18.44 14.65
CA PHE A 126 20.15 17.71 14.33
C PHE A 126 19.14 17.69 15.48
N GLU A 127 19.61 17.84 16.73
CA GLU A 127 18.80 17.87 17.96
C GLU A 127 17.60 18.84 17.90
N PRO A 128 17.66 20.03 17.27
CA PRO A 128 16.49 20.90 17.14
C PRO A 128 15.36 20.33 16.28
N TYR A 129 15.62 19.31 15.47
CA TYR A 129 14.68 18.73 14.52
C TYR A 129 14.21 17.32 14.91
N PHE A 130 14.99 16.60 15.74
CA PHE A 130 14.74 15.20 16.08
C PHE A 130 14.96 14.97 17.58
N ASP A 131 13.98 14.37 18.24
CA ASP A 131 13.96 14.23 19.70
C ASP A 131 14.82 13.07 20.23
N ASP A 132 15.01 11.99 19.46
CA ASP A 132 15.67 10.77 19.96
C ASP A 132 16.77 10.25 19.01
N ARG A 133 18.01 10.54 19.40
CA ARG A 133 19.24 10.02 18.75
C ARG A 133 19.30 8.51 18.70
N ARG A 134 18.95 7.87 19.82
CA ARG A 134 19.13 6.43 20.01
C ARG A 134 18.18 5.66 19.10
N ASP A 135 16.97 6.16 18.93
CA ASP A 135 15.98 5.57 18.03
C ASP A 135 16.41 5.65 16.56
N VAL A 136 17.03 6.76 16.14
CA VAL A 136 17.62 6.89 14.80
C VAL A 136 18.78 5.92 14.60
N GLU A 137 19.73 5.86 15.55
CA GLU A 137 20.88 4.96 15.48
C GLU A 137 20.44 3.48 15.43
N LEU A 138 19.51 3.08 16.29
CA LEU A 138 19.00 1.71 16.34
C LEU A 138 18.31 1.30 15.03
N ALA A 139 17.47 2.18 14.48
CA ALA A 139 16.80 1.90 13.22
C ALA A 139 17.81 1.76 12.06
N LEU A 140 18.84 2.62 12.02
CA LEU A 140 19.91 2.57 11.02
C LEU A 140 20.75 1.29 11.12
N ASP A 141 21.10 0.86 12.33
CA ASP A 141 21.86 -0.37 12.58
C ASP A 141 21.08 -1.61 12.11
N GLU A 142 19.78 -1.66 12.36
CA GLU A 142 18.90 -2.73 11.86
C GLU A 142 18.85 -2.77 10.32
N LEU A 143 18.83 -1.60 9.67
CA LEU A 143 18.76 -1.50 8.21
C LEU A 143 20.08 -1.85 7.53
N GLU A 144 21.23 -1.64 8.17
CA GLU A 144 22.54 -1.98 7.62
C GLU A 144 22.66 -3.48 7.30
N VAL A 145 22.15 -4.35 8.17
CA VAL A 145 22.14 -5.80 7.94
C VAL A 145 21.34 -6.12 6.68
N THR A 146 20.14 -5.55 6.56
CA THR A 146 19.29 -5.75 5.37
C THR A 146 19.96 -5.21 4.11
N ARG A 147 20.59 -4.04 4.18
CA ARG A 147 21.33 -3.44 3.06
C ARG A 147 22.45 -4.33 2.56
N ASN A 148 23.20 -4.95 3.47
CA ASN A 148 24.26 -5.90 3.15
C ASN A 148 23.75 -7.19 2.50
N VAL A 149 22.56 -7.66 2.89
CA VAL A 149 21.92 -8.82 2.25
C VAL A 149 21.49 -8.49 0.83
N VAL A 150 20.82 -7.34 0.65
CA VAL A 150 20.35 -6.86 -0.66
C VAL A 150 21.50 -6.60 -1.63
N SER A 151 22.56 -5.89 -1.19
CA SER A 151 23.71 -5.55 -2.07
C SER A 151 24.48 -6.76 -2.57
N ARG A 152 24.43 -7.88 -1.83
CA ARG A 152 25.08 -9.14 -2.18
C ARG A 152 24.13 -10.13 -2.87
N ASN A 153 22.91 -9.71 -3.24
CA ASN A 153 21.87 -10.56 -3.85
C ASN A 153 21.59 -11.84 -3.04
N ARG A 154 21.65 -11.74 -1.71
CA ARG A 154 21.38 -12.87 -0.81
C ARG A 154 19.88 -13.00 -0.54
N ALA A 155 19.46 -14.20 -0.14
CA ALA A 155 18.06 -14.46 0.15
C ALA A 155 17.61 -13.74 1.44
N LEU A 156 16.48 -13.04 1.36
CA LEU A 156 15.78 -12.46 2.51
C LEU A 156 14.63 -13.38 2.93
N SER A 157 14.54 -13.64 4.24
CA SER A 157 13.35 -14.26 4.82
C SER A 157 12.22 -13.24 4.93
N GLU A 158 10.99 -13.71 5.03
CA GLU A 158 9.81 -12.86 5.22
C GLU A 158 9.87 -12.07 6.53
N ALA A 159 10.37 -12.69 7.61
CA ALA A 159 10.54 -12.04 8.90
C ALA A 159 11.55 -10.88 8.85
N VAL A 160 12.69 -11.08 8.17
CA VAL A 160 13.72 -10.04 8.02
C VAL A 160 13.21 -8.92 7.13
N LEU A 161 12.53 -9.22 6.02
CA LEU A 161 11.88 -8.20 5.19
C LEU A 161 10.89 -7.39 6.02
N GLY A 162 9.97 -8.03 6.73
CA GLY A 162 8.98 -7.32 7.54
C GLY A 162 9.61 -6.47 8.65
N GLN A 163 10.73 -6.90 9.23
CA GLN A 163 11.50 -6.08 10.17
C GLN A 163 12.09 -4.85 9.49
N ALA A 164 12.73 -5.03 8.33
CA ALA A 164 13.32 -3.93 7.57
C ALA A 164 12.26 -2.90 7.11
N GLU A 165 11.08 -3.36 6.69
CA GLU A 165 9.97 -2.48 6.30
C GLU A 165 9.49 -1.64 7.50
N ARG A 166 9.33 -2.26 8.68
CA ARG A 166 8.94 -1.53 9.91
C ARG A 166 10.01 -0.53 10.36
N ALA A 167 11.29 -0.93 10.37
CA ALA A 167 12.39 -0.04 10.72
C ALA A 167 12.51 1.13 9.74
N SER A 168 12.34 0.88 8.44
CA SER A 168 12.35 1.92 7.41
C SER A 168 11.17 2.89 7.58
N ALA A 169 9.96 2.38 7.82
CA ALA A 169 8.78 3.20 8.06
C ALA A 169 8.96 4.10 9.29
N LYS A 170 9.40 3.52 10.42
CA LYS A 170 9.68 4.27 11.66
C LYS A 170 10.73 5.36 11.42
N LEU A 171 11.82 5.03 10.72
CA LEU A 171 12.88 6.00 10.45
C LEU A 171 12.41 7.13 9.52
N LEU A 172 11.64 6.82 8.48
CA LEU A 172 11.07 7.83 7.60
C LEU A 172 10.09 8.74 8.34
N GLU A 173 9.31 8.21 9.29
CA GLU A 173 8.46 9.00 10.18
C GLU A 173 9.29 9.96 11.05
N ILE A 174 10.33 9.45 11.74
CA ILE A 174 11.25 10.28 12.54
C ILE A 174 11.88 11.38 11.68
N LEU A 175 12.31 11.05 10.47
CA LEU A 175 12.93 11.99 9.54
C LEU A 175 11.92 12.95 8.89
N GLY A 176 10.63 12.92 9.26
CA GLY A 176 9.60 13.80 8.69
C GLY A 176 9.29 13.57 7.22
N ALA A 177 9.55 12.35 6.71
CA ALA A 177 9.15 11.90 5.37
C ALA A 177 7.78 11.19 5.36
N GLY A 178 7.19 10.97 6.53
CA GLY A 178 5.79 10.56 6.63
C GLY A 178 4.91 11.69 6.09
N GLY A 179 4.55 11.64 4.81
CA GLY A 179 3.34 12.33 4.42
C GLY A 179 2.18 11.63 5.12
N ASP A 180 1.24 12.38 5.69
CA ASP A 180 -0.03 11.80 6.09
C ASP A 180 -0.77 11.33 4.85
N VAL A 181 -0.96 10.01 4.69
CA VAL A 181 -2.09 9.51 3.92
C VAL A 181 -3.19 9.32 4.95
N PRO A 182 -4.25 10.14 4.95
CA PRO A 182 -5.28 10.09 6.00
C PRO A 182 -5.88 8.70 6.23
N SER A 183 -5.94 7.87 5.18
CA SER A 183 -6.44 6.48 5.23
C SER A 183 -5.40 5.43 5.68
N ALA A 184 -4.13 5.80 5.89
CA ALA A 184 -3.06 4.88 6.33
C ALA A 184 -3.39 4.14 7.63
N ARG A 185 -4.22 4.75 8.49
CA ARG A 185 -4.66 4.14 9.77
C ARG A 185 -5.54 2.90 9.59
N ARG A 186 -6.27 2.79 8.46
CA ARG A 186 -7.13 1.65 8.14
C ARG A 186 -6.49 0.71 7.14
N LEU A 187 -5.79 1.28 6.17
CA LEU A 187 -5.10 0.56 5.13
C LEU A 187 -3.66 1.06 5.06
N PRO A 188 -2.69 0.32 5.62
CA PRO A 188 -1.29 0.70 5.59
C PRO A 188 -0.84 0.99 4.15
N VAL A 189 -0.10 2.08 3.96
CA VAL A 189 0.50 2.42 2.66
C VAL A 189 1.79 1.64 2.53
N ASP A 190 1.88 0.77 1.54
CA ASP A 190 3.14 0.14 1.18
C ASP A 190 4.02 1.15 0.43
N ALA A 191 5.31 1.28 0.75
CA ALA A 191 6.21 2.15 -0.01
C ALA A 191 6.26 1.81 -1.51
N VAL A 192 6.07 0.52 -1.85
CA VAL A 192 5.96 0.12 -3.26
C VAL A 192 4.68 0.68 -3.86
N GLU A 193 3.56 0.62 -3.13
CA GLU A 193 2.27 1.18 -3.53
C GLU A 193 2.35 2.71 -3.66
N ASP A 194 3.03 3.43 -2.77
CA ASP A 194 3.20 4.89 -2.89
C ASP A 194 4.01 5.25 -4.16
N LEU A 195 4.96 4.40 -4.57
CA LEU A 195 5.81 4.63 -5.75
C LEU A 195 5.18 4.22 -7.09
N VAL A 196 4.29 3.23 -7.10
CA VAL A 196 3.71 2.69 -8.34
C VAL A 196 2.18 2.78 -8.39
N GLY A 197 1.54 3.24 -7.32
CA GLY A 197 0.09 3.28 -7.17
C GLY A 197 -0.59 4.09 -8.26
N ASP A 198 0.01 5.21 -8.65
CA ASP A 198 -0.48 6.08 -9.73
C ASP A 198 -0.63 5.34 -11.08
N ARG A 199 0.11 4.23 -11.27
CA ARG A 199 0.00 3.39 -12.48
C ARG A 199 -1.34 2.66 -12.58
N TYR A 200 -1.96 2.35 -11.45
CA TYR A 200 -3.18 1.53 -11.37
C TYR A 200 -4.39 2.38 -10.95
N ALA A 201 -4.38 3.66 -11.32
CA ALA A 201 -5.36 4.65 -10.90
C ALA A 201 -5.42 4.76 -9.37
N ASP A 202 -6.49 4.27 -8.77
CA ASP A 202 -6.79 4.29 -7.35
C ASP A 202 -6.79 2.88 -6.72
N VAL A 203 -6.41 1.85 -7.50
CA VAL A 203 -6.30 0.47 -7.02
C VAL A 203 -5.05 0.29 -6.17
N VAL A 204 -5.26 -0.06 -4.91
CA VAL A 204 -4.18 -0.27 -3.94
C VAL A 204 -3.93 -1.75 -3.64
N ALA A 205 -4.95 -2.60 -3.81
CA ALA A 205 -4.78 -4.05 -3.75
C ALA A 205 -5.81 -4.80 -4.59
N VAL A 206 -5.41 -5.99 -5.06
CA VAL A 206 -6.30 -6.97 -5.67
C VAL A 206 -6.12 -8.30 -4.96
N HIS A 207 -7.20 -8.81 -4.37
CA HIS A 207 -7.22 -10.13 -3.75
C HIS A 207 -7.96 -11.10 -4.64
N THR A 208 -7.51 -12.35 -4.72
CA THR A 208 -8.15 -13.37 -5.58
C THR A 208 -9.57 -13.70 -5.14
N ASP A 209 -9.86 -13.53 -3.86
CA ASP A 209 -11.14 -13.88 -3.23
C ASP A 209 -11.31 -13.10 -1.92
N ARG A 210 -12.53 -13.14 -1.38
CA ARG A 210 -12.87 -12.44 -0.13
C ARG A 210 -12.15 -13.01 1.09
N VAL A 211 -11.82 -14.31 1.09
CA VAL A 211 -11.15 -14.95 2.23
C VAL A 211 -9.74 -14.39 2.39
N ARG A 212 -9.02 -14.19 1.28
CA ARG A 212 -7.69 -13.57 1.30
C ARG A 212 -7.73 -12.12 1.70
N LEU A 213 -8.72 -11.35 1.22
CA LEU A 213 -8.95 -9.98 1.72
C LEU A 213 -9.06 -9.99 3.24
N LEU A 214 -10.01 -10.76 3.80
CA LEU A 214 -10.31 -10.74 5.24
C LEU A 214 -9.17 -11.27 6.13
N ARG A 215 -8.25 -12.06 5.57
CA ARG A 215 -7.03 -12.48 6.28
C ARG A 215 -6.03 -11.34 6.44
N GLN A 216 -5.96 -10.44 5.46
CA GLN A 216 -5.02 -9.32 5.46
C GLN A 216 -5.64 -8.06 6.06
N PHE A 217 -6.92 -7.82 5.76
CA PHE A 217 -7.72 -6.70 6.22
C PHE A 217 -9.02 -7.23 6.86
N PRO A 218 -8.97 -7.60 8.15
CA PRO A 218 -10.15 -7.89 8.93
C PRO A 218 -11.24 -6.82 8.78
N ALA A 219 -12.51 -7.23 8.88
CA ALA A 219 -13.64 -6.29 8.77
C ALA A 219 -13.60 -5.15 9.80
N GLU A 220 -12.94 -5.35 10.94
CA GLU A 220 -12.72 -4.28 11.92
C GLU A 220 -11.80 -3.18 11.39
N ASP A 221 -10.75 -3.54 10.66
CA ASP A 221 -9.78 -2.58 10.14
C ASP A 221 -10.39 -1.82 8.96
N ILE A 222 -11.27 -2.48 8.19
CA ILE A 222 -12.00 -1.87 7.08
C ILE A 222 -13.08 -0.90 7.59
N PHE A 223 -13.97 -1.34 8.50
CA PHE A 223 -15.16 -0.57 8.89
C PHE A 223 -15.03 0.19 10.21
N GLY A 224 -14.06 -0.17 11.05
CA GLY A 224 -13.86 0.40 12.37
C GLY A 224 -13.52 1.89 12.31
N GLY A 225 -14.14 2.65 13.22
CA GLY A 225 -13.90 4.09 13.33
C GLY A 225 -14.28 4.90 12.09
N ALA A 226 -15.07 4.35 11.17
CA ALA A 226 -15.61 5.09 10.03
C ALA A 226 -16.50 6.27 10.49
N ARG A 227 -16.36 7.43 9.84
CA ARG A 227 -17.30 8.56 9.96
C ARG A 227 -18.50 8.38 9.03
N ARG A 228 -18.29 7.69 7.91
CA ARG A 228 -19.32 7.41 6.91
C ARG A 228 -19.13 6.02 6.31
N LEU A 229 -20.22 5.31 6.12
CA LEU A 229 -20.25 4.01 5.46
C LEU A 229 -21.40 3.96 4.47
N ASP A 230 -21.07 3.95 3.19
CA ASP A 230 -22.01 3.78 2.09
C ASP A 230 -21.77 2.42 1.45
N ALA A 231 -22.80 1.56 1.42
CA ALA A 231 -22.65 0.19 0.93
C ALA A 231 -23.78 -0.19 -0.03
N VAL A 232 -23.42 -0.73 -1.19
CA VAL A 232 -24.36 -1.21 -2.21
C VAL A 232 -24.06 -2.65 -2.61
N GLY A 233 -25.12 -3.43 -2.84
CA GLY A 233 -25.02 -4.78 -3.37
C GLY A 233 -26.24 -5.64 -3.06
N ILE A 234 -26.14 -6.93 -3.40
CA ILE A 234 -27.26 -7.87 -3.27
C ILE A 234 -27.67 -8.04 -1.81
N GLY A 235 -26.74 -8.45 -0.95
CA GLY A 235 -27.01 -8.73 0.46
C GLY A 235 -26.02 -8.11 1.44
N LEU A 236 -25.07 -7.31 0.96
CA LEU A 236 -24.01 -6.67 1.77
C LEU A 236 -23.26 -7.66 2.70
N ASN A 237 -23.03 -8.88 2.22
CA ASN A 237 -22.55 -10.00 3.04
C ASN A 237 -21.19 -9.74 3.71
N LEU A 238 -20.30 -8.92 3.13
CA LEU A 238 -19.01 -8.62 3.76
C LEU A 238 -19.23 -7.92 5.11
N LEU A 239 -20.08 -6.89 5.14
CA LEU A 239 -20.44 -6.16 6.35
C LEU A 239 -21.30 -7.03 7.28
N VAL A 240 -22.43 -7.54 6.77
CA VAL A 240 -23.47 -8.21 7.56
C VAL A 240 -22.95 -9.46 8.29
N GLN A 241 -22.02 -10.20 7.67
CA GLN A 241 -21.53 -11.46 8.23
C GLN A 241 -20.26 -11.28 9.08
N ASN A 242 -19.46 -10.25 8.84
CA ASN A 242 -18.13 -10.11 9.47
C ASN A 242 -18.04 -8.93 10.45
N PHE A 243 -19.05 -8.07 10.52
CA PHE A 243 -19.08 -6.93 11.42
C PHE A 243 -20.33 -6.98 12.33
N SER A 244 -20.11 -7.22 13.63
CA SER A 244 -21.21 -7.53 14.54
C SER A 244 -22.21 -6.37 14.69
N GLY A 245 -23.49 -6.68 14.89
CA GLY A 245 -24.50 -5.66 15.17
C GLY A 245 -24.19 -4.77 16.38
N ARG A 246 -23.52 -5.30 17.43
CA ARG A 246 -23.06 -4.48 18.57
C ARG A 246 -21.99 -3.46 18.19
N ARG A 247 -21.17 -3.76 17.18
CA ARG A 247 -20.16 -2.83 16.65
C ARG A 247 -20.80 -1.80 15.74
N LEU A 248 -21.75 -2.19 14.88
CA LEU A 248 -22.54 -1.24 14.08
C LEU A 248 -23.28 -0.22 14.96
N VAL A 249 -23.89 -0.67 16.06
CA VAL A 249 -24.53 0.24 17.02
C VAL A 249 -23.51 1.24 17.58
N ARG A 250 -22.37 0.75 18.08
CA ARG A 250 -21.31 1.62 18.61
C ARG A 250 -20.76 2.60 17.57
N LEU A 251 -20.59 2.15 16.33
CA LEU A 251 -20.09 2.97 15.23
C LEU A 251 -21.06 4.13 14.94
N ALA A 252 -22.35 3.82 14.79
CA ALA A 252 -23.39 4.83 14.59
C ALA A 252 -23.57 5.76 15.81
N GLU A 253 -23.51 5.24 17.04
CA GLU A 253 -23.54 6.06 18.27
C GLU A 253 -22.30 6.96 18.40
N GLY A 254 -21.17 6.57 17.80
CA GLY A 254 -19.96 7.38 17.68
C GLY A 254 -20.05 8.49 16.62
N GLY A 255 -21.21 8.67 15.98
CA GLY A 255 -21.45 9.70 14.97
C GLY A 255 -21.29 9.23 13.52
N CYS A 256 -21.08 7.94 13.27
CA CYS A 256 -21.00 7.42 11.91
C CYS A 256 -22.35 7.50 11.18
N ARG A 257 -22.36 8.00 9.95
CA ARG A 257 -23.52 7.95 9.05
C ARG A 257 -23.43 6.71 8.16
N VAL A 258 -24.47 5.87 8.20
CA VAL A 258 -24.51 4.59 7.49
C VAL A 258 -25.66 4.59 6.49
N ARG A 259 -25.36 4.37 5.21
CA ARG A 259 -26.34 4.21 4.12
C ARG A 259 -26.17 2.84 3.48
N LEU A 260 -27.16 1.97 3.66
CA LEU A 260 -27.13 0.59 3.15
C LEU A 260 -28.15 0.41 2.04
N LEU A 261 -27.67 0.03 0.87
CA LEU A 261 -28.46 -0.17 -0.33
C LEU A 261 -28.46 -1.65 -0.73
N PHE A 262 -29.59 -2.32 -0.51
CA PHE A 262 -29.80 -3.73 -0.79
C PHE A 262 -30.54 -3.96 -2.10
N LEU A 263 -30.25 -5.04 -2.80
CA LEU A 263 -31.10 -5.42 -3.93
C LEU A 263 -32.51 -5.78 -3.42
N ASN A 264 -33.54 -5.20 -4.02
CA ASN A 264 -34.93 -5.47 -3.61
C ASN A 264 -35.25 -6.97 -3.74
N PRO A 265 -35.56 -7.68 -2.63
CA PRO A 265 -35.85 -9.12 -2.64
C PRO A 265 -37.00 -9.52 -3.58
N ALA A 266 -37.92 -8.60 -3.86
CA ALA A 266 -39.10 -8.84 -4.70
C ALA A 266 -38.83 -8.58 -6.20
N SER A 267 -37.70 -7.98 -6.54
CA SER A 267 -37.38 -7.51 -7.90
C SER A 267 -37.21 -8.64 -8.92
N SER A 268 -37.35 -8.29 -10.19
CA SER A 268 -37.03 -9.20 -11.29
C SER A 268 -35.53 -9.49 -11.39
N ALA A 269 -34.68 -8.57 -10.91
CA ALA A 269 -33.23 -8.71 -10.89
C ALA A 269 -32.76 -9.85 -9.96
N VAL A 270 -33.34 -9.98 -8.75
CA VAL A 270 -33.06 -11.13 -7.87
C VAL A 270 -33.41 -12.45 -8.54
N LYS A 271 -34.60 -12.54 -9.16
CA LYS A 271 -35.06 -13.75 -9.85
C LYS A 271 -34.19 -14.11 -11.05
N ARG A 272 -33.67 -13.11 -11.77
CA ARG A 272 -32.68 -13.31 -12.84
C ARG A 272 -31.38 -13.87 -12.26
N ARG A 273 -30.89 -13.29 -11.17
CA ARG A 273 -29.64 -13.70 -10.53
C ARG A 273 -29.69 -15.12 -9.96
N GLU A 274 -30.82 -15.51 -9.35
CA GLU A 274 -31.04 -16.89 -8.90
C GLU A 274 -30.89 -17.90 -10.05
N ARG A 275 -31.46 -17.59 -11.22
CA ARG A 275 -31.35 -18.44 -12.42
C ARG A 275 -29.91 -18.54 -12.92
N GLU A 276 -29.18 -17.42 -12.95
CA GLU A 276 -27.77 -17.42 -13.36
C GLU A 276 -26.88 -18.29 -12.46
N LEU A 277 -27.16 -18.27 -11.15
CA LEU A 277 -26.41 -19.01 -10.14
C LEU A 277 -26.90 -20.47 -9.95
N GLY A 278 -27.93 -20.89 -10.67
CA GLY A 278 -28.56 -22.21 -10.48
C GLY A 278 -29.16 -22.41 -9.09
N MET A 279 -29.59 -21.32 -8.43
CA MET A 279 -30.18 -21.36 -7.10
C MET A 279 -31.66 -21.75 -7.15
N LYS A 280 -32.19 -22.29 -6.05
CA LYS A 280 -33.63 -22.54 -5.95
C LYS A 280 -34.38 -21.21 -5.96
N ARG A 281 -35.56 -21.19 -6.57
CA ARG A 281 -36.42 -20.00 -6.61
C ARG A 281 -36.66 -19.44 -5.20
N GLY A 282 -36.40 -18.16 -5.02
CA GLY A 282 -36.58 -17.45 -3.75
C GLY A 282 -35.51 -17.73 -2.69
N GLU A 283 -34.45 -18.50 -3.00
CA GLU A 283 -33.33 -18.72 -2.09
C GLU A 283 -32.50 -17.46 -1.86
N LEU A 284 -32.15 -16.73 -2.93
CA LEU A 284 -31.41 -15.48 -2.82
C LEU A 284 -32.30 -14.39 -2.21
N SER A 285 -33.56 -14.32 -2.63
CA SER A 285 -34.55 -13.38 -2.09
C SER A 285 -34.64 -13.48 -0.56
N ARG A 286 -34.82 -14.70 -0.01
CA ARG A 286 -34.85 -14.93 1.44
C ARG A 286 -33.53 -14.58 2.12
N ALA A 287 -32.39 -14.87 1.50
CA ALA A 287 -31.10 -14.52 2.07
C ALA A 287 -30.92 -13.00 2.21
N VAL A 288 -31.33 -12.23 1.19
CA VAL A 288 -31.30 -10.77 1.25
C VAL A 288 -32.27 -10.23 2.30
N GLU A 289 -33.50 -10.76 2.35
CA GLU A 289 -34.50 -10.37 3.35
C GLU A 289 -34.00 -10.59 4.79
N MET A 290 -33.33 -11.71 5.06
CA MET A 290 -32.71 -11.97 6.37
C MET A 290 -31.63 -10.96 6.74
N ASN A 291 -30.83 -10.52 5.77
CA ASN A 291 -29.80 -9.50 6.00
C ASN A 291 -30.43 -8.12 6.26
N ILE A 292 -31.48 -7.75 5.51
CA ILE A 292 -32.26 -6.53 5.74
C ILE A 292 -32.87 -6.56 7.15
N LEU A 293 -33.50 -7.66 7.56
CA LEU A 293 -34.05 -7.82 8.90
C LEU A 293 -32.97 -7.73 9.98
N HIS A 294 -31.77 -8.24 9.73
CA HIS A 294 -30.65 -8.08 10.66
C HIS A 294 -30.27 -6.61 10.84
N MET A 295 -30.14 -5.85 9.75
CA MET A 295 -29.81 -4.43 9.81
C MET A 295 -30.93 -3.59 10.43
N ARG A 296 -32.20 -3.96 10.21
CA ARG A 296 -33.33 -3.31 10.91
C ARG A 296 -33.25 -3.49 12.42
N ARG A 297 -32.85 -4.67 12.90
CA ARG A 297 -32.60 -4.92 14.34
C ARG A 297 -31.41 -4.12 14.89
N VAL A 298 -30.43 -3.79 14.06
CA VAL A 298 -29.34 -2.89 14.44
C VAL A 298 -29.88 -1.46 14.57
N ARG A 299 -30.56 -0.98 13.53
CA ARG A 299 -31.18 0.36 13.49
C ARG A 299 -32.16 0.59 14.65
N SER A 300 -32.97 -0.40 15.03
CA SER A 300 -33.93 -0.28 16.13
C SER A 300 -33.30 -0.13 17.52
N ARG A 301 -31.98 -0.33 17.64
CA ARG A 301 -31.22 -0.17 18.88
C ARG A 301 -30.50 1.18 18.96
N LEU A 302 -30.54 1.98 17.90
CA LEU A 302 -29.88 3.28 17.84
C LEU A 302 -30.70 4.36 18.52
N ARG A 303 -30.00 5.33 19.12
CA ARG A 303 -30.61 6.56 19.65
C ARG A 303 -31.07 7.51 18.54
N ASP A 304 -30.27 7.62 17.48
CA ASP A 304 -30.61 8.31 16.24
C ASP A 304 -30.78 7.28 15.10
N PRO A 305 -32.01 6.83 14.80
CA PRO A 305 -32.26 5.94 13.68
C PRO A 305 -31.99 6.59 12.31
N GLY A 306 -31.87 7.92 12.23
CA GLY A 306 -31.53 8.66 11.02
C GLY A 306 -30.03 8.61 10.67
N ALA A 307 -29.17 8.20 11.60
CA ALA A 307 -27.78 7.88 11.31
C ALA A 307 -27.61 6.55 10.55
N PHE A 308 -28.69 5.76 10.39
CA PHE A 308 -28.63 4.44 9.79
C PHE A 308 -29.81 4.21 8.85
N GLU A 309 -29.56 4.43 7.57
CA GLU A 309 -30.56 4.35 6.51
C GLU A 309 -30.45 3.02 5.76
N ILE A 310 -31.60 2.40 5.50
CA ILE A 310 -31.69 1.11 4.79
C ILE A 310 -32.66 1.31 3.64
N GLN A 311 -32.14 1.15 2.43
CA GLN A 311 -32.91 1.29 1.19
C GLN A 311 -32.77 0.05 0.31
N VAL A 312 -33.67 -0.07 -0.66
CA VAL A 312 -33.63 -1.09 -1.70
C VAL A 312 -33.64 -0.48 -3.10
N TYR A 313 -32.91 -1.10 -4.03
CA TYR A 313 -32.89 -0.75 -5.45
C TYR A 313 -33.29 -1.95 -6.33
N ASP A 314 -33.77 -1.68 -7.55
CA ASP A 314 -34.33 -2.68 -8.46
C ASP A 314 -33.41 -3.06 -9.64
N ASP A 315 -32.23 -2.42 -9.75
CA ASP A 315 -31.32 -2.61 -10.88
C ASP A 315 -30.57 -3.95 -10.88
N THR A 316 -30.05 -4.30 -12.05
CA THR A 316 -29.28 -5.55 -12.21
C THR A 316 -27.97 -5.44 -11.43
N PRO A 317 -27.74 -6.28 -10.41
CA PRO A 317 -26.55 -6.17 -9.58
C PRO A 317 -25.30 -6.53 -10.40
N ARG A 318 -24.34 -5.61 -10.51
CA ARG A 318 -23.06 -5.83 -11.19
C ARG A 318 -21.87 -6.01 -10.24
N PHE A 319 -21.93 -5.39 -9.07
CA PHE A 319 -20.89 -5.43 -8.05
C PHE A 319 -21.48 -5.24 -6.65
N THR A 320 -20.68 -5.50 -5.62
CA THR A 320 -20.85 -4.92 -4.28
C THR A 320 -19.73 -3.94 -4.04
N ALA A 321 -20.04 -2.80 -3.44
CA ALA A 321 -19.06 -1.82 -3.00
C ALA A 321 -19.37 -1.42 -1.56
N TYR A 322 -18.30 -1.21 -0.79
CA TYR A 322 -18.35 -0.62 0.54
C TYR A 322 -17.40 0.58 0.54
N LEU A 323 -17.96 1.77 0.57
CA LEU A 323 -17.25 3.05 0.56
C LEU A 323 -17.19 3.55 2.00
N VAL A 324 -15.99 3.51 2.58
CA VAL A 324 -15.69 3.96 3.94
C VAL A 324 -15.08 5.34 3.85
N ASP A 325 -15.67 6.32 4.51
CA ASP A 325 -15.25 7.74 4.49
C ASP A 325 -15.07 8.29 3.06
N GLY A 326 -15.90 7.82 2.13
CA GLY A 326 -15.75 8.14 0.70
C GLY A 326 -16.09 9.57 0.28
N ASP A 327 -16.43 10.43 1.24
CA ASP A 327 -16.62 11.87 1.04
C ASP A 327 -15.33 12.68 1.21
N GLY A 328 -14.26 12.09 1.75
CA GLY A 328 -12.97 12.74 1.98
C GLY A 328 -11.80 12.04 1.27
N SER A 329 -10.61 12.66 1.33
CA SER A 329 -9.35 12.09 0.85
C SER A 329 -8.82 10.93 1.72
N ASP A 330 -9.55 10.55 2.76
CA ASP A 330 -9.34 9.37 3.61
C ASP A 330 -10.18 8.16 3.16
N GLY A 331 -10.90 8.27 2.04
CA GLY A 331 -11.82 7.25 1.56
C GLY A 331 -11.13 5.94 1.18
N ILE A 332 -11.75 4.81 1.55
CA ILE A 332 -11.38 3.46 1.10
C ILE A 332 -12.61 2.79 0.51
N ALA A 333 -12.45 2.11 -0.63
CA ALA A 333 -13.50 1.28 -1.20
C ALA A 333 -13.08 -0.18 -1.25
N VAL A 334 -13.98 -1.07 -0.85
CA VAL A 334 -13.85 -2.51 -1.10
C VAL A 334 -14.89 -2.89 -2.14
N VAL A 335 -14.44 -3.29 -3.32
CA VAL A 335 -15.30 -3.55 -4.47
C VAL A 335 -15.13 -4.97 -4.98
N GLN A 336 -16.24 -5.67 -5.20
CA GLN A 336 -16.23 -7.03 -5.69
C GLN A 336 -17.29 -7.24 -6.76
N SER A 337 -16.88 -7.69 -7.94
CA SER A 337 -17.76 -7.92 -9.09
C SER A 337 -18.61 -9.18 -8.92
N TYR A 338 -19.84 -9.13 -9.41
CA TYR A 338 -20.71 -10.31 -9.50
C TYR A 338 -20.47 -11.06 -10.82
N LEU A 339 -19.67 -12.13 -10.75
CA LEU A 339 -19.47 -13.02 -11.89
C LEU A 339 -20.72 -13.84 -12.17
N ARG A 340 -20.98 -14.18 -13.44
CA ARG A 340 -22.19 -14.94 -13.84
C ARG A 340 -22.36 -16.27 -13.09
N ARG A 341 -21.27 -16.99 -12.82
CA ARG A 341 -21.29 -18.35 -12.27
C ARG A 341 -20.69 -18.49 -10.86
N ALA A 342 -20.24 -17.40 -10.23
CA ALA A 342 -19.60 -17.45 -8.92
C ALA A 342 -20.47 -16.79 -7.84
N ARG A 343 -20.47 -17.37 -6.63
CA ARG A 343 -21.27 -16.93 -5.47
C ARG A 343 -20.68 -15.72 -4.73
N GLY A 344 -20.03 -14.81 -5.44
CA GLY A 344 -19.41 -13.60 -4.88
C GLY A 344 -18.13 -13.87 -4.08
N MET A 345 -18.08 -14.89 -3.21
CA MET A 345 -16.90 -15.19 -2.36
C MET A 345 -15.61 -15.44 -3.14
N GLU A 346 -15.72 -16.12 -4.28
CA GLU A 346 -14.61 -16.53 -5.15
C GLU A 346 -14.21 -15.47 -6.17
N ALA A 347 -14.98 -14.37 -6.26
CA ALA A 347 -14.65 -13.30 -7.18
C ALA A 347 -13.50 -12.45 -6.62
N PRO A 348 -12.59 -11.95 -7.48
CA PRO A 348 -11.57 -11.02 -7.06
C PRO A 348 -12.14 -9.79 -6.36
N VAL A 349 -11.42 -9.28 -5.38
CA VAL A 349 -11.78 -8.07 -4.64
C VAL A 349 -10.75 -6.99 -4.92
N LEU A 350 -11.23 -5.83 -5.33
CA LEU A 350 -10.44 -4.61 -5.48
C LEU A 350 -10.54 -3.82 -4.18
N VAL A 351 -9.40 -3.35 -3.69
CA VAL A 351 -9.31 -2.32 -2.65
C VAL A 351 -8.85 -1.05 -3.33
N LEU A 352 -9.59 0.03 -3.11
CA LEU A 352 -9.35 1.33 -3.71
C LEU A 352 -9.12 2.37 -2.62
N ARG A 353 -8.32 3.39 -2.90
CA ARG A 353 -8.12 4.55 -2.01
C ARG A 353 -8.48 5.84 -2.73
N ASN A 354 -9.28 6.67 -2.07
CA ASN A 354 -9.62 8.00 -2.57
C ASN A 354 -8.46 8.96 -2.28
N GLY A 355 -8.03 9.72 -3.30
CA GLY A 355 -6.92 10.67 -3.19
C GLY A 355 -5.59 10.12 -3.72
N GLN A 356 -5.20 10.56 -4.91
CA GLN A 356 -3.84 10.41 -5.41
C GLN A 356 -2.94 11.49 -4.81
N ARG A 357 -1.72 11.13 -4.43
CA ARG A 357 -0.69 12.07 -3.95
C ARG A 357 -0.04 12.86 -5.06
N VAL A 358 0.01 12.28 -6.26
CA VAL A 358 0.74 12.82 -7.40
C VAL A 358 -0.22 13.26 -8.50
N VAL A 359 -1.24 14.01 -8.09
CA VAL A 359 -1.88 14.93 -9.03
C VAL A 359 -0.82 16.01 -9.30
N LYS A 360 -0.32 16.09 -10.53
CA LYS A 360 0.42 17.27 -11.01
C LYS A 360 -0.39 18.50 -10.58
N PRO A 361 0.24 19.58 -10.08
CA PRO A 361 -0.50 20.77 -9.66
C PRO A 361 -1.36 21.26 -10.84
N GLY A 362 -2.68 21.08 -10.76
CA GLY A 362 -3.62 21.49 -11.81
C GLY A 362 -4.69 20.48 -12.23
N ASP A 363 -4.49 19.17 -12.05
CA ASP A 363 -5.43 18.14 -12.53
C ASP A 363 -6.17 17.45 -11.39
N VAL A 364 -7.16 18.10 -10.77
CA VAL A 364 -8.14 17.39 -9.93
C VAL A 364 -9.00 16.54 -10.87
N ASP A 365 -8.43 15.42 -11.31
CA ASP A 365 -9.09 14.51 -12.22
C ASP A 365 -10.07 13.67 -11.39
N ASP A 366 -11.37 13.88 -11.60
CA ASP A 366 -12.44 13.01 -11.07
C ASP A 366 -12.45 11.63 -11.77
N SER A 367 -11.42 11.32 -12.56
CA SER A 367 -11.24 10.03 -13.22
C SER A 367 -10.59 9.00 -12.29
N GLY A 368 -11.21 7.82 -12.16
CA GLY A 368 -10.74 6.73 -11.30
C GLY A 368 -11.86 5.76 -10.94
N LEU A 369 -11.51 4.58 -10.43
CA LEU A 369 -12.52 3.59 -10.04
C LEU A 369 -13.31 4.04 -8.80
N PHE A 370 -12.68 4.73 -7.85
CA PHE A 370 -13.30 5.17 -6.61
C PHE A 370 -14.40 6.20 -6.89
N PRO A 371 -14.13 7.33 -7.60
CA PRO A 371 -15.18 8.24 -8.03
C PRO A 371 -16.30 7.53 -8.82
N THR A 372 -15.94 6.59 -9.71
CA THR A 372 -16.92 5.80 -10.50
C THR A 372 -17.86 5.00 -9.59
N TYR A 373 -17.34 4.25 -8.62
CA TYR A 373 -18.19 3.46 -7.71
C TYR A 373 -18.98 4.33 -6.72
N ARG A 374 -18.47 5.52 -6.39
CA ARG A 374 -19.21 6.52 -5.61
C ARG A 374 -20.38 7.10 -6.41
N GLU A 375 -20.16 7.48 -7.66
CA GLU A 375 -21.22 7.96 -8.56
C GLU A 375 -22.31 6.90 -8.77
N GLU A 376 -21.92 5.65 -9.01
CA GLU A 376 -22.84 4.52 -9.11
C GLU A 376 -23.65 4.35 -7.80
N PHE A 377 -23.01 4.49 -6.63
CA PHE A 377 -23.73 4.46 -5.36
C PHE A 377 -24.77 5.57 -5.27
N GLU A 378 -24.38 6.83 -5.52
CA GLU A 378 -25.30 7.98 -5.38
C GLU A 378 -26.45 7.93 -6.39
N THR A 379 -26.19 7.48 -7.62
CA THR A 379 -27.22 7.28 -8.64
C THR A 379 -28.24 6.24 -8.18
N ASN A 380 -27.77 5.06 -7.76
CA ASN A 380 -28.66 4.01 -7.26
C ASN A 380 -29.38 4.44 -5.96
N TRP A 381 -28.75 5.28 -5.13
CA TRP A 381 -29.34 5.80 -3.91
C TRP A 381 -30.49 6.77 -4.20
N ALA A 382 -30.32 7.67 -5.17
CA ALA A 382 -31.36 8.63 -5.59
C ALA A 382 -32.63 7.93 -6.10
N ASP A 383 -32.47 6.81 -6.80
CA ASP A 383 -33.57 6.00 -7.35
C ASP A 383 -34.10 4.92 -6.39
N SER A 384 -33.50 4.81 -5.20
CA SER A 384 -33.84 3.77 -4.23
C SER A 384 -35.10 4.08 -3.40
N ARG A 385 -35.58 3.07 -2.68
CA ARG A 385 -36.76 3.17 -1.81
C ARG A 385 -36.40 2.76 -0.39
N PRO A 386 -36.87 3.49 0.63
CA PRO A 386 -36.63 3.12 2.02
C PRO A 386 -37.33 1.79 2.36
N VAL A 387 -36.67 0.98 3.19
CA VAL A 387 -37.30 -0.20 3.78
C VAL A 387 -38.06 0.23 5.03
N SER A 388 -39.39 0.16 4.96
CA SER A 388 -40.33 0.39 6.07
C SER A 388 -40.16 -0.63 7.19
#